data_AF-A0A7Y9E933-F1
#
_entry.id   AF-A0A7Y9E933-F1
#
_cell.length_a   1.000
_cell.length_b   1.000
_cell.length_c   1.000
_cell.angle_alpha   90.00
_cell.angle_beta   90.00
_cell.angle_gamma   90.00
#
_symmetry.space_group_name_H-M   'P 1'
#
loop_
_entity.id
_entity.type
_entity.pdbx_description
1 polymer ?
#
loop_
_entity_poly.entity_id
_entity_poly.type
_entity_poly.pdbx_seq_one_letter_code
_entity_poly.pdbx_strand_id
1 'polypeptide(L)'
;MSNNPGLVGQARYRNAFRAAGAVLLIVGIVVFGYGIVSVFGSDGFPGGWRIACFIGGLPLIGFGMMLLQAGFLGAAARYGAGETMPVVRDSASYLTDGQGILGVGRTVDDGAVRAAGGSGPYCRACGVRNDADARFCDGCGASLA
;
A
#
# COMPACT_ATOMS: atom_id res chain seq x y z
N MET A 1 -9.29 -10.75 13.43
CA MET A 1 -7.94 -10.76 12.82
C MET A 1 -8.01 -9.90 11.58
N SER A 2 -7.43 -8.70 11.62
CA SER A 2 -7.36 -7.84 10.45
C SER A 2 -6.41 -8.48 9.44
N ASN A 3 -6.98 -9.05 8.38
CA ASN A 3 -6.21 -9.53 7.22
C ASN A 3 -5.59 -8.31 6.56
N ASN A 4 -4.39 -7.95 6.99
CA ASN A 4 -3.54 -7.01 6.29
C ASN A 4 -3.21 -7.68 4.95
N PRO A 5 -3.63 -7.16 3.79
CA PRO A 5 -3.46 -7.81 2.49
C PRO A 5 -2.01 -7.74 1.98
N GLY A 6 -1.03 -7.84 2.89
CA GLY A 6 0.38 -7.88 2.58
C GLY A 6 0.89 -9.31 2.44
N LEU A 7 1.69 -9.57 1.39
CA LEU A 7 2.45 -10.81 1.27
C LEU A 7 3.32 -11.01 2.52
N VAL A 8 3.48 -12.26 2.97
CA VAL A 8 4.34 -12.60 4.10
C VAL A 8 5.76 -12.10 3.82
N GLY A 9 6.35 -11.34 4.75
CA GLY A 9 7.72 -10.84 4.64
C GLY A 9 7.93 -9.56 3.80
N GLN A 10 6.86 -8.85 3.40
CA GLN A 10 6.98 -7.60 2.62
C GLN A 10 7.98 -6.57 3.16
N ALA A 11 8.06 -6.41 4.49
CA ALA A 11 9.01 -5.48 5.10
C ALA A 11 10.47 -5.88 4.85
N ARG A 12 10.78 -7.19 4.86
CA ARG A 12 12.11 -7.73 4.59
C ARG A 12 12.52 -7.46 3.14
N TYR A 13 11.65 -7.77 2.18
CA TYR A 13 11.94 -7.54 0.76
C TYR A 13 12.14 -6.05 0.46
N ARG A 14 11.29 -5.19 1.02
CA ARG A 14 11.41 -3.74 0.85
C ARG A 14 12.73 -3.20 1.40
N ASN A 15 13.12 -3.63 2.60
CA ASN A 15 14.39 -3.22 3.19
C ASN A 15 15.59 -3.75 2.40
N ALA A 16 15.50 -4.99 1.88
CA ALA A 16 16.51 -5.54 0.98
C ALA A 16 16.66 -4.73 -0.31
N PHE A 17 15.55 -4.35 -0.97
CA PHE A 17 15.58 -3.51 -2.16
C PHE A 17 16.20 -2.13 -1.91
N ARG A 18 15.92 -1.51 -0.76
CA ARG A 18 16.54 -0.23 -0.37
C ARG A 18 18.04 -0.35 -0.16
N ALA A 19 18.47 -1.37 0.59
CA ALA A 19 19.88 -1.59 0.86
C ALA A 19 20.65 -1.94 -0.42
N ALA A 20 20.16 -2.89 -1.21
CA ALA A 20 20.77 -3.30 -2.47
C ALA A 20 20.80 -2.15 -3.48
N GLY A 21 19.69 -1.40 -3.62
CA GLY A 21 19.61 -0.25 -4.50
C GLY A 21 20.56 0.88 -4.10
N ALA A 22 20.66 1.20 -2.80
CA ALA A 22 21.58 2.24 -2.31
C ALA A 22 23.05 1.86 -2.57
N VAL A 23 23.42 0.61 -2.29
CA VAL A 23 24.78 0.11 -2.55
C VAL A 23 25.08 0.15 -4.05
N LEU A 24 24.19 -0.38 -4.89
CA LEU A 24 24.39 -0.42 -6.33
C LEU A 24 24.46 0.99 -6.94
N LEU A 25 23.65 1.93 -6.47
CA LEU A 25 23.66 3.33 -6.89
C LEU A 25 25.00 4.00 -6.54
N ILE A 26 25.48 3.84 -5.31
CA ILE A 26 26.76 4.43 -4.86
C ILE A 26 27.91 3.85 -5.69
N VAL A 27 27.96 2.52 -5.86
CA VAL A 27 28.98 1.87 -6.69
C VAL A 27 28.90 2.36 -8.14
N GLY A 28 27.70 2.46 -8.69
CA GLY A 28 27.46 2.99 -10.03
C GLY A 28 27.97 4.41 -10.21
N ILE A 29 27.68 5.32 -9.27
CA ILE A 29 28.13 6.71 -9.28
C ILE A 29 29.67 6.79 -9.24
N VAL A 30 30.31 5.99 -8.39
CA VAL A 30 31.78 5.97 -8.28
C VAL A 30 32.42 5.45 -9.57
N VAL A 31 31.92 4.34 -10.11
CA VAL A 31 32.43 3.76 -11.37
C VAL A 31 32.21 4.70 -12.55
N PHE A 32 31.03 5.32 -12.64
CA PHE A 32 30.69 6.28 -13.68
C PHE A 32 31.55 7.56 -13.58
N GLY A 33 31.73 8.10 -12.38
CA GLY A 33 32.58 9.27 -12.13
C GLY A 33 34.04 9.00 -12.50
N TYR A 34 34.57 7.83 -12.13
CA TYR A 34 35.88 7.37 -12.61
C TYR A 34 35.90 7.28 -14.14
N GLY A 35 34.87 6.68 -14.74
CA GLY A 35 34.68 6.60 -16.19
C GLY A 35 34.80 7.96 -16.87
N ILE A 36 34.05 8.97 -16.39
CA ILE A 36 34.08 10.35 -16.90
C ILE A 36 35.50 10.91 -16.88
N VAL A 37 36.14 10.96 -15.70
CA VAL A 37 37.49 11.56 -15.57
C VAL A 37 38.49 10.81 -16.45
N SER A 38 38.35 9.49 -16.52
CA SER A 38 39.28 8.63 -17.25
C SER A 38 39.16 8.71 -18.77
N VAL A 39 37.97 8.98 -19.30
CA VAL A 39 37.69 9.06 -20.75
C VAL A 39 37.85 10.48 -21.27
N PHE A 40 37.37 11.48 -20.53
CA PHE A 40 37.43 12.88 -20.96
C PHE A 40 38.73 13.59 -20.55
N GLY A 41 39.49 13.02 -19.61
CA GLY A 41 40.78 13.55 -19.17
C GLY A 41 42.00 12.91 -19.87
N SER A 42 41.80 12.09 -20.91
CA SER A 42 42.91 11.46 -21.64
C SER A 42 43.27 12.23 -22.91
N ASP A 43 44.57 12.46 -23.13
CA ASP A 43 45.12 13.15 -24.30
C ASP A 43 45.04 12.33 -25.61
N GLY A 44 44.51 11.11 -25.56
CA GLY A 44 44.35 10.19 -26.69
C GLY A 44 43.22 9.20 -26.45
N PHE A 45 43.10 8.18 -27.31
CA PHE A 45 42.01 7.21 -27.17
C PHE A 45 42.16 6.40 -25.87
N PRO A 46 41.19 6.49 -24.94
CA PRO A 46 41.29 5.81 -23.66
C PRO A 46 41.16 4.29 -23.84
N GLY A 47 41.95 3.52 -23.08
CA GLY A 47 41.92 2.06 -23.14
C GLY A 47 40.51 1.49 -22.86
N GLY A 48 40.20 0.34 -23.46
CA GLY A 48 38.84 -0.23 -23.46
C GLY A 48 38.20 -0.41 -22.08
N TRP A 49 39.01 -0.73 -21.05
CA TRP A 49 38.51 -0.80 -19.66
C TRP A 49 37.94 0.53 -19.14
N ARG A 50 38.56 1.67 -19.50
CA ARG A 50 38.11 3.01 -19.08
C ARG A 50 36.76 3.36 -19.71
N ILE A 51 36.60 3.04 -20.99
CA ILE A 51 35.33 3.19 -21.72
C ILE A 51 34.26 2.27 -21.14
N ALA A 52 34.62 1.03 -20.77
CA ALA A 52 33.70 0.10 -20.11
C ALA A 52 33.21 0.62 -18.75
N CYS A 53 34.07 1.27 -17.95
CA CYS A 53 33.64 1.93 -16.72
C CYS A 53 32.67 3.08 -16.98
N PHE A 54 32.91 3.89 -18.02
CA PHE A 54 32.02 4.99 -18.39
C PHE A 54 30.65 4.50 -18.86
N ILE A 55 30.62 3.55 -19.81
CA ILE A 55 29.35 3.03 -20.34
C ILE A 55 28.65 2.13 -19.31
N GLY A 56 29.39 1.31 -18.57
CA GLY A 56 28.86 0.36 -17.58
C GLY A 56 28.41 1.01 -16.27
N GLY A 57 28.92 2.20 -15.93
CA GLY A 57 28.46 2.96 -14.78
C GLY A 57 27.00 3.43 -14.90
N LEU A 58 26.58 3.84 -16.11
CA LEU A 58 25.22 4.34 -16.37
C LEU A 58 24.11 3.30 -16.10
N PRO A 59 24.16 2.05 -16.61
CA PRO A 59 23.17 1.04 -16.29
C PRO A 59 23.23 0.62 -14.81
N LEU A 60 24.40 0.60 -14.16
CA LEU A 60 24.47 0.36 -12.72
C LEU A 60 23.67 1.39 -11.92
N ILE A 61 23.82 2.68 -12.26
CA ILE A 61 23.03 3.76 -11.66
C ILE A 61 21.54 3.56 -11.96
N GLY A 62 21.18 3.24 -13.20
CA GLY A 62 19.81 2.98 -13.62
C GLY A 62 19.14 1.86 -12.82
N PHE A 63 19.79 0.70 -12.71
CA PHE A 63 19.30 -0.43 -11.91
C PHE A 63 19.26 -0.09 -10.41
N GLY A 64 20.26 0.62 -9.89
CA GLY A 64 20.27 1.10 -8.51
C GLY A 64 19.06 1.99 -8.21
N MET A 65 18.77 2.96 -9.08
CA MET A 65 17.62 3.84 -8.98
C MET A 65 16.29 3.09 -9.07
N MET A 66 16.19 2.11 -9.98
CA MET A 66 14.98 1.30 -10.16
C MET A 66 14.67 0.44 -8.92
N LEU A 67 15.70 -0.14 -8.29
CA LEU A 67 15.57 -0.88 -7.03
C LEU A 67 15.17 0.04 -5.86
N LEU A 68 15.73 1.25 -5.80
CA LEU A 68 15.34 2.24 -4.80
C LEU A 68 13.88 2.66 -4.99
N GLN A 69 13.44 2.94 -6.22
CA GLN A 69 12.05 3.25 -6.51
C GLN A 69 11.12 2.11 -6.07
N ALA A 70 11.42 0.86 -6.42
CA ALA A 70 10.65 -0.30 -5.96
C ALA A 70 10.63 -0.42 -4.42
N GLY A 71 11.76 -0.16 -3.76
CA GLY A 71 11.88 -0.15 -2.30
C GLY A 71 11.11 0.98 -1.60
N PHE A 72 10.88 2.11 -2.26
CA PHE A 72 10.13 3.25 -1.70
C PHE A 72 8.73 3.43 -2.28
N LEU A 73 8.34 2.62 -3.28
CA LEU A 73 7.05 2.71 -3.97
C LEU A 73 5.87 2.65 -3.01
N GLY A 74 5.93 1.81 -1.98
CA GLY A 74 4.86 1.73 -0.98
C GLY A 74 4.68 3.00 -0.13
N ALA A 75 5.73 3.81 0.06
CA ALA A 75 5.60 5.11 0.73
C ALA A 75 4.99 6.16 -0.22
N ALA A 76 5.48 6.21 -1.46
CA ALA A 76 4.95 7.09 -2.50
C ALA A 76 3.48 6.81 -2.82
N ALA A 77 3.09 5.53 -2.91
CA ALA A 77 1.71 5.12 -3.18
C ALA A 77 0.75 5.54 -2.06
N ARG A 78 1.18 5.51 -0.79
CA ARG A 78 0.35 5.97 0.34
C ARG A 78 0.17 7.49 0.34
N TYR A 79 1.21 8.23 -0.02
CA TYR A 79 1.13 9.66 -0.21
C TYR A 79 0.15 10.00 -1.34
N GLY A 80 0.34 9.40 -2.53
CA GLY A 80 -0.54 9.60 -3.67
C GLY A 80 -1.99 9.20 -3.38
N ALA A 81 -2.20 8.09 -2.67
CA ALA A 81 -3.53 7.70 -2.21
C ALA A 81 -4.14 8.75 -1.26
N GLY A 82 -3.36 9.33 -0.34
CA GLY A 82 -3.85 10.39 0.55
C GLY A 82 -4.39 11.62 -0.20
N GLU A 83 -3.72 12.02 -1.28
CA GLU A 83 -4.11 13.18 -2.08
C GLU A 83 -5.24 12.86 -3.08
N THR A 84 -5.23 11.67 -3.67
CA THR A 84 -6.16 11.32 -4.77
C THR A 84 -7.45 10.66 -4.29
N MET A 85 -7.44 9.98 -3.14
CA MET A 85 -8.62 9.28 -2.61
C MET A 85 -9.86 10.16 -2.39
N PRO A 86 -9.78 11.42 -1.91
CA PRO A 86 -10.99 12.25 -1.78
C PRO A 86 -11.65 12.54 -3.14
N VAL A 87 -10.87 12.81 -4.19
CA VAL A 87 -11.40 13.03 -5.55
C VAL A 87 -12.07 11.78 -6.09
N VAL A 88 -11.45 10.61 -5.87
CA VAL A 88 -12.04 9.32 -6.25
C VAL A 88 -13.33 9.05 -5.47
N ARG A 89 -13.38 9.39 -4.17
CA ARG A 89 -14.58 9.28 -3.34
C ARG A 89 -15.70 10.16 -3.85
N ASP A 90 -15.43 11.42 -4.14
CA ASP A 90 -16.44 12.36 -4.64
C ASP A 90 -16.97 11.89 -5.99
N SER A 91 -16.09 11.50 -6.90
CA SER A 91 -16.46 10.94 -8.21
C SER A 91 -17.33 9.68 -8.06
N ALA A 92 -16.96 8.77 -7.17
CA ALA A 92 -17.76 7.59 -6.87
C ALA A 92 -19.15 7.96 -6.30
N SER A 93 -19.22 8.97 -5.42
CA SER A 93 -20.48 9.46 -4.86
C SER A 93 -21.42 10.09 -5.88
N TYR A 94 -20.90 10.63 -6.99
CA TYR A 94 -21.73 11.09 -8.11
C TYR A 94 -22.22 9.96 -8.99
N LEU A 95 -21.45 8.89 -9.11
CA LEU A 95 -21.78 7.71 -9.92
C LEU A 95 -22.68 6.71 -9.19
N THR A 96 -22.86 6.89 -7.88
CA THR A 96 -23.73 6.07 -7.04
C THR A 96 -24.72 6.99 -6.36
N ASP A 97 -26.03 6.75 -6.46
CA ASP A 97 -27.09 7.57 -5.84
C ASP A 97 -27.10 7.48 -4.28
N GLY A 98 -25.94 7.56 -3.63
CA GLY A 98 -25.72 7.25 -2.22
C GLY A 98 -25.71 5.75 -1.90
N GLN A 99 -25.85 4.86 -2.90
CA GLN A 99 -26.02 3.41 -2.72
C GLN A 99 -24.74 2.56 -2.85
N GLY A 100 -23.59 3.19 -3.13
CA GLY A 100 -22.34 2.46 -3.37
C GLY A 100 -22.24 1.82 -4.77
N ILE A 101 -21.02 1.48 -5.17
CA ILE A 101 -20.72 0.85 -6.47
C ILE A 101 -20.19 -0.56 -6.18
N LEU A 102 -20.64 -1.57 -6.93
CA LEU A 102 -20.15 -2.95 -6.83
C LEU A 102 -20.25 -3.58 -5.41
N GLY A 103 -21.26 -3.21 -4.63
CA GLY A 103 -21.46 -3.72 -3.26
C GLY A 103 -20.52 -3.11 -2.20
N VAL A 104 -19.79 -2.05 -2.55
CA VAL A 104 -18.96 -1.27 -1.61
C VAL A 104 -19.43 0.18 -1.57
N GLY A 105 -20.07 0.52 -0.46
CA GLY A 105 -20.66 1.82 -0.14
C GLY A 105 -21.81 1.58 0.83
N ARG A 106 -22.12 2.58 1.68
CA ARG A 106 -23.24 2.48 2.62
C ARG A 106 -24.50 2.19 1.80
N THR A 107 -25.04 0.99 1.92
CA THR A 107 -26.44 0.78 1.59
C THR A 107 -27.22 1.75 2.46
N VAL A 108 -28.25 2.42 1.93
CA VAL A 108 -29.22 3.15 2.77
C VAL A 108 -29.80 2.30 3.90
N ASP A 109 -29.57 0.99 3.82
CA ASP A 109 -29.91 0.00 4.83
C ASP A 109 -28.93 -0.11 6.01
N ASP A 110 -27.78 0.60 6.05
CA ASP A 110 -26.98 0.67 7.30
C ASP A 110 -27.72 1.44 8.43
N GLY A 111 -28.76 2.20 8.05
CA GLY A 111 -29.77 2.75 8.94
C GLY A 111 -31.03 1.87 9.10
N ALA A 112 -31.46 1.16 8.05
CA ALA A 112 -32.68 0.36 8.06
C ALA A 112 -32.52 -1.05 8.66
N VAL A 113 -31.33 -1.67 8.57
CA VAL A 113 -30.99 -2.92 9.27
C VAL A 113 -30.82 -2.69 10.78
N ARG A 114 -30.65 -1.43 11.22
CA ARG A 114 -30.81 -1.06 12.64
C ARG A 114 -32.25 -0.81 13.07
N ALA A 115 -33.21 -0.74 12.14
CA ALA A 115 -34.62 -0.54 12.44
C ALA A 115 -35.45 -1.84 12.40
N ALA A 116 -34.82 -2.99 12.10
CA ALA A 116 -35.51 -4.29 11.99
C ALA A 116 -34.91 -5.38 12.91
N GLY A 117 -34.35 -5.02 14.07
CA GLY A 117 -33.83 -6.00 15.02
C GLY A 117 -33.56 -5.44 16.41
N GLY A 118 -34.56 -5.51 17.28
CA GLY A 118 -34.46 -5.33 18.73
C GLY A 118 -34.18 -3.90 19.19
N SER A 119 -35.09 -3.26 19.93
CA SER A 119 -34.83 -1.97 20.60
C SER A 119 -34.06 -2.08 21.93
N GLY A 120 -33.87 -3.31 22.43
CA GLY A 120 -33.40 -3.65 23.77
C GLY A 120 -31.93 -4.04 23.90
N PRO A 121 -31.58 -4.80 24.97
CA PRO A 121 -30.21 -5.18 25.28
C PRO A 121 -29.67 -6.27 24.35
N TYR A 122 -28.35 -6.33 24.25
CA TYR A 122 -27.65 -7.44 23.59
C TYR A 122 -27.57 -8.66 24.51
N CYS A 123 -27.85 -9.85 23.97
CA CYS A 123 -27.66 -11.11 24.69
C CYS A 123 -26.17 -11.36 24.94
N ARG A 124 -25.78 -11.62 26.19
CA ARG A 124 -24.39 -11.93 26.56
C ARG A 124 -23.93 -13.32 26.12
N ALA A 125 -24.86 -14.22 25.79
CA ALA A 125 -24.55 -15.58 25.37
C ALA A 125 -24.25 -15.68 23.86
N CYS A 126 -25.08 -15.08 23.00
CA CYS A 126 -24.98 -15.21 21.55
C CYS A 126 -24.76 -13.89 20.79
N GLY A 127 -24.86 -12.73 21.46
CA GLY A 127 -24.63 -11.42 20.85
C GLY A 127 -25.79 -10.84 20.03
N VAL A 128 -26.94 -11.52 19.96
CA VAL A 128 -28.15 -11.02 19.27
C VAL A 128 -28.78 -9.85 20.04
N ARG A 129 -29.22 -8.82 19.33
CA ARG A 129 -30.00 -7.69 19.89
C ARG A 129 -31.48 -8.09 19.99
N ASN A 130 -32.05 -8.00 21.18
CA ASN A 130 -33.44 -8.38 21.43
C ASN A 130 -34.31 -7.13 21.64
N ASP A 131 -35.63 -7.30 21.66
CA ASP A 131 -36.57 -6.20 21.97
C ASP A 131 -36.43 -5.69 23.42
N ALA A 132 -36.84 -4.44 23.66
CA ALA A 132 -36.67 -3.80 24.98
C ALA A 132 -37.43 -4.50 26.11
N ASP A 133 -38.50 -5.24 25.79
CA ASP A 133 -39.35 -6.00 26.69
C ASP A 133 -39.10 -7.52 26.62
N ALA A 134 -38.10 -7.98 25.86
CA ALA A 134 -37.75 -9.39 25.76
C ALA A 134 -37.18 -9.93 27.09
N ARG A 135 -37.83 -10.95 27.66
CA ARG A 135 -37.35 -11.67 28.87
C ARG A 135 -36.35 -12.79 28.54
N PHE A 136 -36.39 -13.28 27.30
CA PHE A 136 -35.53 -14.32 26.75
C PHE A 136 -34.99 -13.86 25.39
N CYS A 137 -33.84 -14.37 24.99
CA CYS A 137 -33.20 -14.01 23.73
C CYS A 137 -33.88 -14.68 22.53
N ASP A 138 -34.19 -13.90 21.50
CA ASP A 138 -34.85 -14.36 20.26
C ASP A 138 -33.96 -15.31 19.43
N GLY A 139 -32.63 -15.25 19.62
CA GLY A 139 -31.68 -16.08 18.89
C GLY A 139 -31.31 -17.40 19.57
N CYS A 140 -31.25 -17.44 20.90
CA CYS A 140 -30.76 -18.62 21.64
C CYS A 140 -31.61 -19.06 22.81
N GLY A 141 -32.69 -18.33 23.15
CA GLY A 141 -33.58 -18.63 24.27
C GLY A 141 -33.01 -18.35 25.67
N ALA A 142 -31.77 -17.84 25.78
CA ALA A 142 -31.17 -17.51 27.07
C ALA A 142 -31.93 -16.38 27.78
N SER A 143 -32.07 -16.47 29.11
CA SER A 143 -32.67 -15.41 29.92
C SER A 143 -31.84 -14.12 29.86
N LEU A 144 -32.52 -12.97 29.75
CA LEU A 144 -31.91 -11.64 29.70
C LEU A 144 -31.95 -10.90 31.06
N ALA A 145 -32.45 -11.57 32.10
CA ALA A 145 -32.52 -11.08 33.48
C ALA A 145 -31.39 -11.66 34.35
#